data_AF-A0A7Y1XC05-F1
#
_entry.id   AF-A0A7Y1XC05-F1
#
_cell.length_a   1.000
_cell.length_b   1.000
_cell.length_c   1.000
_cell.angle_alpha   90.00
_cell.angle_beta   90.00
_cell.angle_gamma   90.00
#
_symmetry.space_group_name_H-M   'P 1'
#
loop_
_entity.id
_entity.type
_entity.pdbx_description
1 polymer ?
#
loop_
_entity_poly.entity_id
_entity_poly.type
_entity_poly.pdbx_seq_one_letter_code
_entity_poly.pdbx_strand_id
1 'polypeptide(L)'
;IRKIRDQLSAFEAQYIGDDNVKDLLEKSKTLREQFTAIEEALYQTKNRSGQDPLNFPIRLTNKLGHLNALVGMGDFAPTDQDIAVKNELSAEINAQLKTFNALISNEISAFNNAFNAKQLNYLFVED
;
A
#
# COMPACT_ATOMS: atom_id res chain seq x y z
N ILE A 1 4.77 0.35 -2.49
CA ILE A 1 3.97 -0.65 -1.76
C ILE A 1 4.28 -2.08 -2.21
N ARG A 2 3.94 -2.50 -3.44
CA ARG A 2 4.17 -3.88 -3.92
C ARG A 2 5.57 -4.44 -3.64
N LYS A 3 6.62 -3.72 -4.05
CA LYS A 3 8.02 -4.11 -3.77
C LYS A 3 8.31 -4.41 -2.29
N ILE A 4 7.71 -3.66 -1.37
CA ILE A 4 7.89 -3.85 0.08
C ILE A 4 7.17 -5.12 0.52
N ARG A 5 5.93 -5.33 0.05
CA ARG A 5 5.18 -6.57 0.30
C ARG A 5 5.92 -7.79 -0.23
N ASP A 6 6.54 -7.67 -1.41
CA ASP A 6 7.33 -8.74 -2.01
C ASP A 6 8.57 -9.06 -1.16
N GLN A 7 9.28 -8.04 -0.66
CA GLN A 7 10.41 -8.23 0.26
C GLN A 7 10.00 -8.87 1.58
N LEU A 8 8.88 -8.46 2.16
CA LEU A 8 8.32 -9.06 3.39
C LEU A 8 7.94 -10.53 3.16
N SER A 9 7.27 -10.84 2.04
CA SER A 9 6.96 -12.23 1.69
C SER A 9 8.20 -13.07 1.39
N ALA A 10 9.24 -12.50 0.79
CA ALA A 10 10.51 -13.19 0.60
C ALA A 10 11.17 -13.51 1.95
N PHE A 11 11.19 -12.56 2.89
CA PHE A 11 11.64 -12.80 4.26
C PHE A 11 10.84 -13.93 4.94
N GLU A 12 9.51 -13.89 4.83
CA GLU A 12 8.62 -14.92 5.40
C GLU A 12 8.94 -16.31 4.87
N ALA A 13 9.18 -16.44 3.56
CA ALA A 13 9.52 -17.70 2.92
C ALA A 13 10.93 -18.19 3.33
N GLN A 14 11.89 -17.27 3.40
CA GLN A 14 13.28 -17.58 3.71
C GLN A 14 13.48 -18.12 5.14
N TYR A 15 12.70 -17.59 6.09
CA TYR A 15 12.83 -17.90 7.51
C TYR A 15 11.71 -18.79 8.05
N ILE A 16 10.93 -19.41 7.17
CA ILE A 16 9.81 -20.24 7.57
C ILE A 16 10.28 -21.41 8.45
N GLY A 17 9.64 -21.58 9.61
CA GLY A 17 9.98 -22.65 10.55
C GLY A 17 11.16 -22.36 11.48
N ASP A 18 11.83 -21.21 11.36
CA ASP A 18 12.82 -20.78 12.35
C ASP A 18 12.12 -20.22 13.60
N ASP A 19 12.21 -20.97 14.69
CA ASP A 19 11.61 -20.60 15.98
C ASP A 19 12.19 -19.30 16.57
N ASN A 20 13.43 -18.94 16.20
CA ASN A 20 14.11 -17.74 16.72
C ASN A 20 13.58 -16.43 16.11
N VAL A 21 12.83 -16.50 15.01
CA VAL A 21 12.34 -15.33 14.27
C VAL A 21 10.82 -15.31 14.12
N LYS A 22 10.10 -16.16 14.86
CA LYS A 22 8.62 -16.19 14.89
C LYS A 22 8.00 -14.80 15.07
N ASP A 23 8.56 -14.00 15.96
CA ASP A 23 8.10 -12.63 16.21
C ASP A 23 8.24 -11.73 14.98
N LEU A 24 9.34 -11.85 14.24
CA LEU A 24 9.53 -11.12 12.98
C LEU A 24 8.65 -11.67 11.85
N LEU A 25 8.42 -12.97 11.76
CA LEU A 25 7.53 -13.57 10.77
C LEU A 25 6.10 -13.04 10.94
N GLU A 26 5.59 -13.00 12.17
CA GLU A 26 4.28 -12.43 12.44
C GLU A 26 4.25 -10.91 12.17
N LYS A 27 5.29 -10.18 12.58
CA LYS A 27 5.40 -8.75 12.27
C LYS A 27 5.42 -8.48 10.76
N SER A 28 6.11 -9.31 9.99
CA SER A 28 6.16 -9.23 8.52
C SER A 28 4.77 -9.40 7.91
N LYS A 29 4.02 -10.42 8.36
CA LYS A 29 2.65 -10.67 7.89
C LYS A 29 1.74 -9.48 8.19
N THR A 30 1.76 -8.96 9.41
CA THR A 30 0.98 -7.78 9.81
C THR A 30 1.33 -6.57 8.94
N LEU A 31 2.62 -6.30 8.71
CA LEU A 31 3.05 -5.19 7.85
C LEU A 31 2.54 -5.37 6.42
N ARG A 32 2.63 -6.59 5.87
CA ARG A 32 2.15 -6.91 4.53
C ARG A 32 0.64 -6.68 4.40
N GLU A 33 -0.15 -7.05 5.40
CA GLU A 33 -1.59 -6.78 5.46
C GLU A 33 -1.88 -5.28 5.53
N GLN A 34 -1.18 -4.53 6.38
CA GLN A 34 -1.33 -3.07 6.48
C GLN A 34 -1.01 -2.37 5.15
N PHE A 35 0.08 -2.75 4.49
CA PHE A 35 0.42 -2.24 3.17
C PHE A 35 -0.60 -2.64 2.11
N THR A 36 -1.17 -3.85 2.20
CA THR A 36 -2.24 -4.31 1.29
C THR A 36 -3.49 -3.44 1.47
N ALA A 37 -3.90 -3.17 2.71
CA ALA A 37 -5.05 -2.33 3.00
C ALA A 37 -4.89 -0.91 2.44
N ILE A 38 -3.69 -0.31 2.59
CA ILE A 38 -3.37 1.00 1.98
C ILE A 38 -3.45 0.92 0.45
N GLU A 39 -2.85 -0.10 -0.17
CA GLU A 39 -2.89 -0.27 -1.62
C GLU A 39 -4.33 -0.39 -2.12
N GLU A 40 -5.16 -1.20 -1.47
CA GLU A 40 -6.55 -1.44 -1.85
C GLU A 40 -7.47 -0.24 -1.59
N ALA A 41 -7.14 0.60 -0.62
CA ALA A 41 -7.84 1.87 -0.41
C ALA A 41 -7.50 2.87 -1.53
N LEU A 42 -6.24 2.96 -1.94
CA LEU A 42 -5.78 3.90 -2.97
C LEU A 42 -6.09 3.43 -4.39
N TYR A 43 -5.95 2.13 -4.67
CA TYR A 43 -5.95 1.53 -5.99
C TYR A 43 -6.70 0.18 -6.03
N GLN A 44 -7.42 -0.10 -7.11
CA GLN A 44 -8.13 -1.37 -7.27
C GLN A 44 -7.18 -2.48 -7.75
N THR A 45 -6.66 -3.29 -6.83
CA THR A 45 -5.68 -4.37 -7.10
C THR A 45 -6.24 -5.51 -7.95
N LYS A 46 -7.56 -5.67 -8.02
CA LYS A 46 -8.22 -6.72 -8.81
C LYS A 46 -8.35 -6.40 -10.29
N ASN A 47 -8.14 -5.15 -10.70
CA ASN A 47 -8.23 -4.75 -12.10
C ASN A 47 -7.04 -5.29 -12.91
N ARG A 48 -7.32 -6.18 -13.85
CA ARG A 48 -6.41 -6.79 -14.83
C ARG A 48 -6.78 -6.44 -16.28
N SER A 49 -8.02 -6.02 -16.52
CA SER A 49 -8.59 -5.64 -17.80
C SER A 49 -9.34 -4.30 -17.71
N GLY A 50 -9.54 -3.63 -18.84
CA GLY A 50 -10.30 -2.39 -18.92
C GLY A 50 -11.79 -2.52 -18.59
N GLN A 51 -12.34 -3.74 -18.62
CA GLN A 51 -13.75 -4.02 -18.28
C GLN A 51 -13.96 -4.33 -16.79
N ASP A 52 -12.88 -4.58 -16.05
CA ASP A 52 -12.95 -4.93 -14.61
C ASP A 52 -13.57 -3.86 -13.70
N PRO A 53 -13.49 -2.55 -14.01
CA PRO A 53 -14.18 -1.52 -13.22
C PRO A 53 -15.71 -1.71 -13.13
N LEU A 54 -16.31 -2.51 -14.02
CA LEU A 54 -17.74 -2.87 -13.95
C LEU A 54 -18.04 -3.85 -12.81
N ASN A 55 -17.06 -4.68 -12.43
CA ASN A 55 -17.21 -5.71 -11.40
C ASN A 55 -16.55 -5.31 -10.07
N PHE A 56 -15.54 -4.43 -10.13
CA PHE A 56 -14.80 -3.99 -8.95
C PHE A 56 -14.84 -2.46 -8.85
N PRO A 57 -15.43 -1.90 -7.76
CA PRO A 57 -15.54 -0.46 -7.59
C PRO A 57 -14.18 0.25 -7.67
N ILE A 58 -14.19 1.44 -8.30
CA ILE A 58 -13.02 2.31 -8.36
C ILE A 58 -12.60 2.81 -6.97
N ARG A 59 -11.31 3.05 -6.79
CA ARG A 59 -10.68 3.49 -5.53
C ARG A 59 -10.29 4.96 -5.57
N LEU A 60 -9.76 5.48 -4.46
CA LEU A 60 -9.55 6.93 -4.25
C LEU A 60 -8.83 7.63 -5.40
N THR A 61 -7.74 7.04 -5.90
CA THR A 61 -6.97 7.63 -7.00
C THR A 61 -7.75 7.68 -8.30
N ASN A 62 -8.52 6.62 -8.61
CA ASN A 62 -9.41 6.61 -9.78
C ASN A 62 -10.58 7.57 -9.63
N LYS A 63 -11.19 7.67 -8.44
CA LYS A 63 -12.28 8.63 -8.17
C LYS A 63 -11.81 10.07 -8.43
N LEU A 64 -10.64 10.44 -7.89
CA LEU A 64 -10.07 11.77 -8.09
C LEU A 64 -9.72 12.03 -9.56
N GLY A 65 -9.12 11.04 -10.24
CA GLY A 65 -8.82 11.15 -11.67
C GLY A 65 -10.08 11.27 -12.53
N HIS A 66 -11.15 10.55 -12.19
CA HIS A 66 -12.42 10.63 -12.91
C HIS A 66 -13.10 11.99 -12.72
N LEU A 67 -13.09 12.53 -11.50
CA LEU A 67 -13.55 13.90 -11.25
C LEU A 67 -12.78 14.91 -12.10
N ASN A 68 -11.45 14.81 -12.15
CA ASN A 68 -10.63 15.69 -12.99
C ASN A 68 -10.97 15.56 -14.48
N ALA A 69 -11.26 14.36 -14.96
CA ALA A 69 -11.69 14.14 -16.34
C ALA A 69 -13.03 14.80 -16.63
N LEU A 70 -14.04 14.62 -15.76
CA LEU A 70 -15.37 15.22 -15.93
C LEU A 70 -15.33 16.75 -15.95
N VAL A 71 -14.60 17.33 -14.99
CA VAL A 71 -14.40 18.78 -14.90
C VAL A 71 -13.68 19.34 -16.12
N GLY A 72 -12.73 18.58 -16.68
CA GLY A 72 -11.97 19.00 -17.86
C GLY A 72 -12.70 18.88 -19.20
N MET A 73 -13.93 18.36 -19.25
CA MET A 73 -14.69 18.19 -20.51
C MET A 73 -15.35 19.49 -21.00
N GLY A 74 -15.53 20.48 -20.14
CA GLY A 74 -16.18 21.75 -20.48
C GLY A 74 -15.22 22.95 -20.41
N ASP A 75 -15.65 24.07 -20.98
CA ASP A 75 -14.92 25.35 -20.96
C ASP A 75 -15.18 26.19 -19.69
N PHE A 76 -15.97 25.65 -18.76
CA PHE A 76 -16.30 26.31 -17.50
C PHE A 76 -15.31 25.94 -16.41
N ALA A 77 -15.12 26.83 -15.43
CA ALA A 77 -14.38 26.51 -14.22
C ALA A 77 -15.08 25.40 -13.41
N PRO A 78 -14.35 24.65 -12.56
CA PRO A 78 -14.95 23.65 -11.67
C PRO A 78 -16.05 24.27 -10.79
N THR A 79 -17.13 23.53 -10.55
CA THR A 79 -18.20 23.96 -9.65
C THR A 79 -17.76 23.87 -8.18
N ASP A 80 -18.49 24.54 -7.28
CA ASP A 80 -18.24 24.43 -5.84
C ASP A 80 -18.33 22.97 -5.35
N GLN A 81 -19.24 22.18 -5.93
CA GLN A 81 -19.39 20.76 -5.64
C GLN A 81 -18.18 19.95 -6.11
N ASP A 82 -17.65 20.22 -7.30
CA ASP A 82 -16.43 19.56 -7.81
C ASP A 82 -15.24 19.83 -6.86
N ILE A 83 -15.09 21.08 -6.42
CA ILE A 83 -14.04 21.46 -5.47
C ILE A 83 -14.23 20.76 -4.13
N ALA A 84 -15.46 20.66 -3.63
CA ALA A 84 -15.76 19.98 -2.38
C ALA A 84 -15.38 18.49 -2.44
N VAL A 85 -15.80 17.78 -3.48
CA VAL A 85 -15.45 16.36 -3.69
C VAL A 85 -13.94 16.17 -3.88
N LYS A 86 -13.28 17.06 -4.64
CA LYS A 86 -11.82 17.03 -4.80
C LYS A 86 -11.11 17.17 -3.46
N ASN A 87 -11.57 18.06 -2.59
CA ASN A 87 -10.96 18.27 -1.27
C ASN A 87 -11.17 17.06 -0.35
N GLU A 88 -12.36 16.47 -0.35
CA GLU A 88 -12.66 15.24 0.39
C GLU A 88 -11.75 14.08 -0.06
N LEU A 89 -11.73 13.77 -1.35
CA LEU A 89 -10.90 12.70 -1.91
C LEU A 89 -9.40 12.95 -1.64
N SER A 90 -8.95 14.20 -1.76
CA SER A 90 -7.56 14.57 -1.46
C SER A 90 -7.22 14.35 0.01
N ALA A 91 -8.13 14.67 0.94
CA ALA A 91 -7.93 14.44 2.36
C ALA A 91 -7.83 12.95 2.69
N GLU A 92 -8.70 12.12 2.10
CA GLU A 92 -8.66 10.65 2.28
C GLU A 92 -7.37 10.04 1.72
N ILE A 93 -6.93 10.47 0.54
CA ILE A 93 -5.64 10.04 -0.05
C ILE A 93 -4.48 10.43 0.87
N ASN A 94 -4.45 11.68 1.34
CA ASN A 94 -3.41 12.17 2.23
C ASN A 94 -3.38 11.40 3.56
N ALA A 95 -4.54 10.98 4.09
CA ALA A 95 -4.60 10.13 5.26
C ALA A 95 -3.93 8.77 5.01
N GLN A 96 -4.20 8.12 3.86
CA GLN A 96 -3.54 6.87 3.49
C GLN A 96 -2.03 7.03 3.29
N LEU A 97 -1.60 8.14 2.66
CA LEU A 97 -0.17 8.45 2.48
C LEU A 97 0.53 8.71 3.82
N LYS A 98 -0.14 9.38 4.76
CA LYS A 98 0.39 9.60 6.12
C LYS A 98 0.60 8.26 6.83
N THR A 99 -0.37 7.37 6.77
CA THR A 99 -0.25 6.01 7.35
C THR A 99 0.88 5.23 6.68
N PHE A 100 0.96 5.25 5.34
CA PHE A 100 2.06 4.63 4.60
C PHE A 100 3.42 5.13 5.07
N ASN A 101 3.61 6.46 5.13
CA ASN A 101 4.87 7.06 5.54
C ASN A 101 5.24 6.72 6.99
N ALA A 102 4.25 6.62 7.88
CA ALA A 102 4.46 6.18 9.26
C ALA A 102 4.92 4.72 9.34
N LEU A 103 4.32 3.81 8.56
CA LEU A 103 4.76 2.41 8.50
C LEU A 103 6.19 2.29 7.97
N ILE A 104 6.57 3.07 6.95
CA ILE A 104 7.95 3.09 6.44
C ILE A 104 8.92 3.61 7.50
N SER A 105 8.62 4.78 8.07
CA SER A 105 9.56 5.47 8.96
C SER A 105 9.73 4.73 10.29
N ASN A 106 8.66 4.13 10.80
CA ASN A 106 8.67 3.51 12.12
C ASN A 106 8.77 1.99 12.02
N GLU A 107 7.81 1.35 11.36
CA GLU A 107 7.68 -0.11 11.43
C GLU A 107 8.71 -0.85 10.58
N ILE A 108 8.98 -0.39 9.35
CA ILE A 108 10.05 -0.96 8.52
C ILE A 108 11.43 -0.71 9.15
N SER A 109 11.66 0.49 9.70
CA SER A 109 12.91 0.77 10.42
C SER A 109 13.08 -0.15 11.63
N ALA A 110 12.04 -0.29 12.46
CA ALA A 110 12.05 -1.19 13.60
C ALA A 110 12.24 -2.66 13.20
N PHE A 111 11.60 -3.09 12.11
CA PHE A 111 11.77 -4.43 11.54
C PHE A 111 13.23 -4.68 11.14
N ASN A 112 13.84 -3.76 10.39
CA ASN A 112 15.24 -3.88 9.96
C ASN A 112 16.20 -3.90 11.16
N ASN A 113 15.94 -3.11 12.20
CA ASN A 113 16.75 -3.11 13.42
C ASN A 113 16.65 -4.47 14.14
N ALA A 114 15.45 -5.04 14.25
CA ALA A 114 15.25 -6.35 14.86
C ALA A 114 15.90 -7.48 14.03
N PHE A 115 15.82 -7.41 12.70
CA PHE A 115 16.51 -8.32 11.78
C PHE A 115 18.02 -8.30 12.02
N ASN A 116 18.62 -7.12 12.06
CA ASN A 116 20.06 -6.96 12.28
C ASN A 116 20.48 -7.38 13.69
N ALA A 117 19.67 -7.10 14.71
CA ALA A 117 19.96 -7.47 16.10
C ALA A 117 20.00 -9.00 16.30
N LYS A 118 19.22 -9.75 15.51
CA LYS A 118 19.25 -11.21 15.47
C LYS A 118 20.36 -11.76 14.56
N GLN A 119 21.17 -10.89 13.95
CA GLN A 119 22.28 -11.26 13.05
C GLN A 119 21.85 -12.20 11.91
N LEU A 120 20.66 -11.96 11.37
CA LEU A 120 20.07 -12.79 10.33
C LEU A 120 20.80 -12.63 8.98
N ASN A 121 20.88 -13.71 8.23
CA ASN A 121 21.49 -13.72 6.90
C ASN A 121 20.61 -13.02 5.87
N TYR A 122 21.16 -12.06 5.14
CA TYR A 122 20.43 -11.42 4.04
C TYR A 122 20.39 -12.28 2.78
N LEU A 123 21.45 -13.05 2.51
CA LEU A 123 21.56 -13.95 1.36
C LEU A 123 21.79 -15.39 1.86
N PHE A 124 21.13 -16.33 1.20
CA PHE A 124 21.34 -17.76 1.37
C PHE A 124 21.92 -18.29 0.06
N VAL A 125 23.05 -19.00 0.15
CA VAL A 125 23.82 -19.47 -1.02
C VAL A 125 23.77 -21.00 -1.15
N GLU A 126 23.22 -21.68 -0.15
CA GLU A 126 23.05 -23.13 -0.12
C GLU A 126 21.57 -23.45 0.19
N ASP A 127 21.08 -24.54 -0.42
CA ASP A 127 19.70 -25.04 -0.28
C ASP A 127 19.43 -25.64 1.12
#